data_AF-A0AAW2E085-F1
#
_entry.id   AF-A0AAW2E085-F1
#
_cell.length_a   1.000
_cell.length_b   1.000
_cell.length_c   1.000
_cell.angle_alpha   90.00
_cell.angle_beta   90.00
_cell.angle_gamma   90.00
#
_symmetry.space_group_name_H-M   'P 1'
#
loop_
_entity.id
_entity.type
_entity.pdbx_description
1 polymer ?
#
loop_
_entity_poly.entity_id
_entity_poly.type
_entity_poly.pdbx_seq_one_letter_code
_entity_poly.pdbx_strand_id
1 'polypeptide(L)'
;MRSSFNGVELLILSCKTAEETQADTKSDEDDQQIYNPLKFPMGWDGKPIPYWLYKLHGLGQEFKCEICGNYSYWGCRAFERHFKEWRYQHRMRCLGIPNTKNFHEITSIEEAKDLWKKIQERQGVNKWRPDFEEEYKDKEGNIYNKKTYTDLQRQGLI
;
A
#
# COMPACT_ATOMS: atom_id res chain seq x y z
N MET A 1 1.04 34.98 -1.88
CA MET A 1 0.32 33.98 -1.06
C MET A 1 0.67 32.60 -1.62
N ARG A 2 1.40 31.78 -0.86
CA ARG A 2 1.85 30.44 -1.30
C ARG A 2 0.65 29.50 -1.24
N SER A 3 0.11 29.12 -2.39
CA SER A 3 -0.94 28.12 -2.49
C SER A 3 -0.35 26.75 -2.15
N SER A 4 -0.74 26.18 -1.01
CA SER A 4 -0.45 24.80 -0.65
C SER A 4 -1.33 23.88 -1.51
N PHE A 5 -0.81 23.46 -2.66
CA PHE A 5 -1.41 22.40 -3.45
C PHE A 5 -1.26 21.07 -2.70
N ASN A 6 -2.37 20.35 -2.51
CA ASN A 6 -2.40 19.02 -1.90
C ASN A 6 -1.78 17.98 -2.84
N GLY A 7 -1.10 16.96 -2.31
CA GLY A 7 -0.36 15.95 -3.10
C GLY A 7 -1.17 15.21 -4.17
N VAL A 8 -2.49 15.12 -4.00
CA VAL A 8 -3.45 14.58 -5.00
C VAL A 8 -3.50 15.41 -6.29
N GLU A 9 -3.31 16.72 -6.21
CA GLU A 9 -3.37 17.62 -7.38
C GLU A 9 -2.06 17.56 -8.20
N LEU A 10 -0.94 17.25 -7.55
CA LEU A 10 0.35 17.01 -8.23
C LEU A 10 0.36 15.67 -9.00
N LEU A 11 -0.31 14.64 -8.49
CA LEU A 11 -0.40 13.32 -9.16
C LEU A 11 -1.23 13.39 -10.46
N ILE A 12 -2.30 14.19 -10.47
CA ILE A 12 -3.12 14.44 -11.67
C ILE A 12 -2.35 15.25 -12.72
N LEU A 13 -1.50 16.19 -12.31
CA LEU A 13 -0.67 16.95 -13.25
C LEU A 13 0.45 16.13 -13.89
N SER A 14 1.00 15.13 -13.18
CA SER A 14 2.07 14.26 -13.69
C SER A 14 1.62 13.37 -14.86
N CYS A 15 0.32 13.07 -14.97
CA CYS A 15 -0.24 12.32 -16.10
C CYS A 15 -0.24 13.08 -17.44
N LYS A 16 0.10 14.38 -17.48
CA LYS A 16 0.16 15.17 -18.73
C LYS A 16 1.51 15.15 -19.44
N THR A 17 2.57 14.65 -18.81
CA THR A 17 3.93 14.74 -19.37
C THR A 17 4.71 13.45 -19.11
N ALA A 18 4.40 12.40 -19.86
CA ALA A 18 5.29 11.25 -20.01
C ALA A 18 5.05 10.61 -21.39
N GLU A 19 5.71 11.17 -22.40
CA GLU A 19 5.91 10.51 -23.68
C GLU A 19 7.05 9.48 -23.58
N GLU A 20 6.77 8.34 -24.23
CA GLU A 20 7.71 7.40 -24.86
C GLU A 20 8.83 6.77 -24.02
N THR A 21 8.67 5.48 -23.73
CA THR A 21 9.74 4.48 -23.93
C THR A 21 9.12 3.08 -23.96
N GLN A 22 9.14 2.46 -25.14
CA GLN A 22 8.64 1.11 -25.40
C GLN A 22 9.80 0.12 -25.18
N ALA A 23 9.62 -0.88 -24.31
CA ALA A 23 10.55 -2.00 -24.18
C ALA A 23 9.79 -3.33 -24.36
N ASP A 24 10.30 -4.10 -25.32
CA ASP A 24 9.79 -5.34 -25.89
C ASP A 24 9.88 -6.52 -24.92
N THR A 25 8.82 -7.35 -24.84
CA THR A 25 8.92 -8.74 -24.38
C THR A 25 7.93 -9.58 -25.19
N LYS A 26 8.47 -10.46 -26.04
CA LYS A 26 7.75 -11.46 -26.82
C LYS A 26 7.31 -12.63 -25.92
N SER A 27 6.08 -13.09 -26.10
CA SER A 27 5.67 -14.46 -25.80
C SER A 27 4.56 -14.86 -26.76
N ASP A 28 4.83 -15.90 -27.54
CA ASP A 28 3.94 -16.53 -28.51
C ASP A 28 2.85 -17.38 -27.83
N GLU A 29 1.72 -17.56 -28.52
CA GLU A 29 1.03 -18.84 -28.83
C GLU A 29 -0.50 -18.71 -28.90
N ASP A 30 -1.00 -18.89 -30.13
CA ASP A 30 -2.29 -19.42 -30.60
C ASP A 30 -3.61 -18.97 -29.94
N ASP A 31 -4.25 -17.97 -30.57
CA ASP A 31 -5.69 -17.98 -30.87
C ASP A 31 -5.97 -16.96 -31.99
N GLN A 32 -6.69 -17.41 -33.05
CA GLN A 32 -7.15 -16.66 -34.23
C GLN A 32 -6.73 -15.18 -34.31
N GLN A 33 -5.63 -14.90 -35.03
CA GLN A 33 -5.13 -13.55 -35.27
C GLN A 33 -6.16 -12.73 -36.08
N ILE A 34 -7.08 -12.08 -35.39
CA ILE A 34 -7.79 -10.91 -35.92
C ILE A 34 -6.70 -9.89 -36.23
N TYR A 35 -6.43 -9.66 -37.52
CA TYR A 35 -5.43 -8.71 -37.98
C TYR A 35 -5.73 -7.33 -37.41
N ASN A 36 -5.00 -6.96 -36.36
CA ASN A 36 -5.07 -5.69 -35.66
C ASN A 36 -3.84 -4.86 -36.04
N PRO A 37 -3.88 -4.17 -37.19
CA PRO A 37 -2.74 -3.43 -37.72
C PRO A 37 -2.26 -2.29 -36.79
N LEU A 38 -3.06 -1.91 -35.79
CA LEU A 38 -2.76 -0.87 -34.81
C LEU A 38 -2.37 -1.40 -33.42
N LYS A 39 -2.30 -2.73 -33.21
CA LYS A 39 -1.89 -3.39 -31.94
C LYS A 39 -2.53 -2.82 -30.66
N PHE A 40 -3.78 -2.35 -30.72
CA PHE A 40 -4.51 -1.95 -29.51
C PHE A 40 -4.96 -3.17 -28.69
N PRO A 41 -4.95 -3.09 -27.34
CA PRO A 41 -5.51 -4.13 -26.49
C PRO A 41 -6.98 -4.36 -26.83
N MET A 42 -7.37 -5.63 -27.00
CA MET A 42 -8.76 -6.01 -27.24
C MET A 42 -9.59 -5.69 -25.99
N GLY A 43 -10.77 -5.09 -26.19
CA GLY A 43 -11.72 -4.91 -25.11
C GLY A 43 -12.29 -6.24 -24.63
N TRP A 44 -13.02 -6.20 -23.52
CA TRP A 44 -13.78 -7.34 -22.99
C TRP A 44 -14.88 -7.84 -23.96
N ASP A 45 -15.26 -7.03 -24.96
CA ASP A 45 -16.18 -7.35 -26.04
C ASP A 45 -15.52 -8.05 -27.25
N GLY A 46 -14.20 -8.29 -27.22
CA GLY A 46 -13.45 -8.86 -28.35
C GLY A 46 -13.32 -7.93 -29.57
N LYS A 47 -13.71 -6.65 -29.43
CA LYS A 47 -13.55 -5.60 -30.43
C LYS A 47 -12.36 -4.69 -30.07
N PRO A 48 -11.65 -4.13 -31.05
CA PRO A 48 -10.59 -3.15 -30.78
C PRO A 48 -11.19 -1.91 -30.09
N ILE A 49 -10.62 -1.54 -28.94
CA ILE A 49 -11.07 -0.37 -28.18
C ILE A 49 -10.82 0.90 -29.01
N PRO A 50 -11.81 1.79 -29.16
CA PRO A 50 -11.61 3.05 -29.86
C PRO A 50 -10.47 3.89 -29.25
N TYR A 51 -9.60 4.46 -30.09
CA TYR A 51 -8.39 5.17 -29.66
C TYR A 51 -8.65 6.33 -28.69
N TRP A 52 -9.75 7.07 -28.89
CA TRP A 52 -10.13 8.16 -27.99
C TRP A 52 -10.51 7.66 -26.59
N LEU A 53 -11.13 6.49 -26.48
CA LEU A 53 -11.49 5.87 -25.21
C LEU A 53 -10.24 5.39 -24.47
N TYR A 54 -9.29 4.81 -25.21
CA TYR A 54 -7.98 4.42 -24.70
C TYR A 54 -7.21 5.62 -24.12
N LYS A 55 -7.17 6.73 -24.87
CA LYS A 55 -6.47 7.97 -24.47
C LYS A 55 -7.18 8.72 -23.33
N LEU A 56 -8.51 8.72 -23.30
CA LEU A 56 -9.30 9.38 -22.26
C LEU A 56 -9.23 8.66 -20.91
N HIS A 57 -9.24 7.33 -20.90
CA HIS A 57 -9.20 6.54 -19.66
C HIS A 57 -7.79 6.26 -19.14
N GLY A 58 -6.75 6.74 -19.82
CA GLY A 58 -5.36 6.54 -19.41
C GLY A 58 -4.94 5.06 -19.40
N LEU A 59 -5.57 4.22 -20.22
CA LEU A 59 -5.30 2.77 -20.30
C LEU A 59 -3.87 2.44 -20.76
N GLY A 60 -3.19 3.40 -21.40
CA GLY A 60 -1.82 3.22 -21.89
C GLY A 60 -0.70 3.57 -20.92
N GLN A 61 -1.02 4.03 -19.71
CA GLN A 61 0.00 4.30 -18.71
C GLN A 61 0.32 3.01 -17.92
N GLU A 62 1.58 2.59 -17.98
CA GLU A 62 2.07 1.45 -17.21
C GLU A 62 2.47 1.90 -15.80
N PHE A 63 1.94 1.22 -14.78
CA PHE A 63 2.31 1.41 -13.38
C PHE A 63 2.89 0.12 -12.82
N LYS A 64 4.12 0.19 -12.31
CA LYS A 64 4.81 -0.95 -11.71
C LYS A 64 4.69 -0.88 -10.20
N CYS A 65 4.34 -2.00 -9.58
CA CYS A 65 4.34 -2.14 -8.12
C CYS A 65 5.46 -3.09 -7.70
N GLU A 66 6.36 -2.66 -6.83
CA GLU A 66 7.49 -3.47 -6.36
C GLU A 66 7.07 -4.44 -5.26
N ILE A 67 6.22 -3.99 -4.33
CA ILE A 67 5.51 -4.86 -3.38
C ILE A 67 4.77 -5.94 -4.17
N CYS A 68 4.20 -5.55 -5.32
CA CYS A 68 3.77 -6.30 -6.49
C CYS A 68 4.65 -7.45 -7.05
N GLY A 69 5.91 -7.59 -6.64
CA GLY A 69 6.90 -8.39 -7.37
C GLY A 69 7.14 -7.84 -8.78
N ASN A 70 7.19 -6.51 -8.92
CA ASN A 70 7.30 -5.78 -10.19
C ASN A 70 6.21 -6.09 -11.21
N TYR A 71 5.00 -6.41 -10.73
CA TYR A 71 3.85 -6.60 -11.60
C TYR A 71 3.38 -5.25 -12.19
N SER A 72 3.18 -5.24 -13.50
CA SER A 72 2.71 -4.07 -14.26
C SER A 72 1.19 -4.04 -14.33
N TYR A 73 0.62 -2.90 -13.94
CA TYR A 73 -0.80 -2.59 -14.08
C TYR A 73 -0.99 -1.52 -15.15
N TRP A 74 -2.01 -1.69 -15.99
CA TRP A 74 -2.31 -0.77 -17.08
C TRP A 74 -3.47 0.15 -16.68
N GLY A 75 -3.16 1.45 -16.59
CA GLY A 75 -4.09 2.52 -16.25
C GLY A 75 -4.36 2.72 -14.76
N CYS A 76 -4.69 3.97 -14.41
CA CYS A 76 -4.85 4.41 -13.01
C CYS A 76 -5.91 3.62 -12.24
N ARG A 77 -7.04 3.29 -12.88
CA ARG A 77 -8.15 2.59 -12.22
C ARG A 77 -7.81 1.14 -11.87
N ALA A 78 -7.06 0.45 -12.73
CA ALA A 78 -6.58 -0.90 -12.44
C ALA A 78 -5.55 -0.86 -11.31
N PHE A 79 -4.67 0.13 -11.34
CA PHE A 79 -3.71 0.38 -10.28
C PHE A 79 -4.42 0.69 -8.95
N GLU A 80 -5.32 1.65 -8.84
CA GLU A 80 -6.00 1.91 -7.55
C GLU A 80 -6.76 0.69 -6.99
N ARG A 81 -7.31 -0.15 -7.86
CA ARG A 81 -7.98 -1.39 -7.44
C ARG A 81 -6.99 -2.42 -6.85
N HIS A 82 -5.75 -2.47 -7.34
CA HIS A 82 -4.78 -3.49 -6.95
C HIS A 82 -4.45 -3.48 -5.45
N PHE A 83 -4.52 -2.32 -4.79
CA PHE A 83 -4.29 -2.19 -3.34
C PHE A 83 -5.31 -2.97 -2.49
N LYS A 84 -6.50 -3.21 -3.03
CA LYS A 84 -7.55 -4.02 -2.38
C LYS A 84 -7.51 -5.48 -2.80
N GLU A 85 -6.71 -5.84 -3.79
CA GLU A 85 -6.60 -7.22 -4.26
C GLU A 85 -5.80 -8.08 -3.28
N TRP A 86 -6.11 -9.37 -3.27
CA TRP A 86 -5.49 -10.33 -2.38
C TRP A 86 -3.95 -10.37 -2.53
N ARG A 87 -3.41 -10.18 -3.74
CA ARG A 87 -1.95 -10.19 -3.98
C ARG A 87 -1.20 -9.13 -3.18
N TYR A 88 -1.70 -7.89 -3.20
CA TYR A 88 -1.08 -6.79 -2.46
C TYR A 88 -1.23 -7.00 -0.95
N GLN A 89 -2.44 -7.36 -0.51
CA GLN A 89 -2.73 -7.66 0.91
C GLN A 89 -1.86 -8.79 1.46
N HIS A 90 -1.69 -9.86 0.69
CA HIS A 90 -0.88 -11.00 1.08
C HIS A 90 0.58 -10.60 1.24
N ARG A 91 1.14 -9.80 0.31
CA ARG A 91 2.52 -9.34 0.44
C ARG A 91 2.75 -8.35 1.56
N MET A 92 1.80 -7.45 1.81
CA MET A 92 1.83 -6.60 3.00
C MET A 92 1.82 -7.43 4.29
N ARG A 93 1.02 -8.50 4.34
CA ARG A 93 1.00 -9.44 5.46
C ARG A 93 2.33 -10.16 5.64
N CYS A 94 2.98 -10.59 4.56
CA CYS A 94 4.33 -11.20 4.62
C CYS A 94 5.40 -10.21 5.12
N LEU A 95 5.23 -8.91 4.87
CA LEU A 95 6.09 -7.86 5.42
C LEU A 95 5.78 -7.51 6.89
N GLY A 96 4.71 -8.06 7.47
CA GLY A 96 4.25 -7.74 8.82
C GLY A 96 3.58 -6.37 8.95
N ILE A 97 3.18 -5.76 7.83
CA ILE A 97 2.56 -4.43 7.80
C ILE A 97 1.04 -4.58 7.65
N PRO A 98 0.21 -3.94 8.49
CA PRO A 98 -1.24 -3.97 8.33
C PRO A 98 -1.67 -3.17 7.10
N ASN A 99 -2.59 -3.72 6.29
CA ASN A 99 -3.12 -3.06 5.10
C ASN A 99 -4.15 -1.97 5.46
N THR A 100 -3.67 -0.83 5.95
CA THR A 100 -4.49 0.36 6.22
C THR A 100 -4.48 1.32 5.03
N LYS A 101 -5.41 2.28 5.02
CA LYS A 101 -5.50 3.31 3.97
C LYS A 101 -4.22 4.14 3.81
N ASN A 102 -3.35 4.17 4.83
CA ASN A 102 -2.07 4.86 4.81
C ASN A 102 -1.09 4.28 3.77
N PHE A 103 -1.31 3.03 3.33
CA PHE A 103 -0.44 2.31 2.41
C PHE A 103 -1.00 2.22 0.97
N HIS A 104 -2.04 2.99 0.63
CA HIS A 104 -2.77 2.88 -0.64
C HIS A 104 -2.11 3.55 -1.85
N GLU A 105 -0.88 4.04 -1.75
CA GLU A 105 -0.14 4.64 -2.87
C GLU A 105 1.33 4.20 -2.88
N ILE A 106 1.69 3.28 -1.99
CA ILE A 106 3.07 2.87 -1.79
C ILE A 106 3.35 1.69 -2.70
N THR A 107 4.32 1.85 -3.58
CA THR A 107 4.73 0.78 -4.50
C THR A 107 6.00 0.09 -4.04
N SER A 108 6.88 0.80 -3.34
CA SER A 108 8.21 0.33 -2.96
C SER A 108 8.26 -0.31 -1.58
N ILE A 109 9.08 -1.35 -1.47
CA ILE A 109 9.17 -2.15 -0.23
C ILE A 109 9.88 -1.36 0.86
N GLU A 110 10.93 -0.62 0.51
CA GLU A 110 11.69 0.22 1.44
C GLU A 110 10.83 1.33 2.03
N GLU A 111 10.09 2.04 1.19
CA GLU A 111 9.19 3.12 1.60
C GLU A 111 8.09 2.60 2.56
N ALA A 112 7.52 1.42 2.27
CA ALA A 112 6.51 0.82 3.14
C ALA A 112 7.07 0.52 4.54
N LYS A 113 8.31 0.01 4.63
CA LYS A 113 8.98 -0.26 5.91
C LYS A 113 9.29 1.02 6.68
N ASP A 114 9.77 2.05 6.00
CA ASP A 114 10.09 3.33 6.62
C ASP A 114 8.83 4.02 7.15
N LEU A 115 7.74 4.01 6.39
CA LEU A 115 6.47 4.54 6.84
C LEU A 115 5.95 3.76 8.05
N TRP A 116 6.05 2.44 8.02
CA TRP A 116 5.62 1.60 9.14
C TRP A 116 6.41 1.91 10.41
N LYS A 117 7.74 2.06 10.31
CA LYS A 117 8.59 2.46 11.44
C LYS A 117 8.16 3.81 12.04
N LYS A 118 7.92 4.83 11.20
CA LYS A 118 7.43 6.15 11.62
C LYS A 118 6.06 6.06 12.31
N ILE A 119 5.17 5.20 11.82
CA ILE A 119 3.85 4.95 12.43
C ILE A 119 4.01 4.27 13.79
N GLN A 120 4.86 3.24 13.90
CA GLN A 120 5.11 2.55 15.17
C GLN A 120 5.72 3.47 16.24
N GLU A 121 6.65 4.34 15.85
CA GLU A 121 7.21 5.38 16.72
C GLU A 121 6.12 6.33 17.22
N ARG A 122 5.22 6.78 16.33
CA ARG A 122 4.11 7.69 16.68
C ARG A 122 3.06 7.01 17.56
N GLN A 123 2.73 5.76 17.29
CA GLN A 123 1.75 5.00 18.07
C GLN A 123 2.31 4.56 19.43
N GLY A 124 3.63 4.60 19.62
CA GLY A 124 4.27 4.26 20.89
C GLY A 124 4.07 2.80 21.27
N VAL A 125 3.90 1.91 20.28
CA VAL A 125 3.77 0.46 20.47
C VAL A 125 5.10 -0.13 20.95
N ASN A 126 6.23 0.49 20.59
CA ASN A 126 7.57 0.09 21.01
C ASN A 126 8.09 0.87 22.24
N LYS A 127 7.26 1.70 22.88
CA LYS A 127 7.67 2.45 24.07
C LYS A 127 7.25 1.66 25.31
N TRP A 128 8.24 1.09 26.02
CA TRP A 128 8.05 0.43 27.32
C TRP A 128 7.11 1.26 28.20
N ARG A 129 6.03 0.64 28.66
CA ARG A 129 5.01 1.28 29.52
C ARG A 129 5.24 0.82 30.97
N PRO A 130 5.95 1.59 31.82
CA PRO A 130 6.22 1.19 33.20
C PRO A 130 4.97 0.80 33.98
N ASP A 131 3.85 1.47 33.74
CA ASP A 131 2.61 1.22 34.46
C ASP A 131 1.98 -0.16 34.17
N PHE A 132 2.35 -0.77 33.03
CA PHE A 132 1.78 -2.03 32.55
C PHE A 132 2.80 -3.18 32.46
N GLU A 133 4.10 -2.89 32.44
CA GLU A 133 5.15 -3.89 32.24
C GLU A 133 6.03 -4.10 33.49
N GLU A 134 5.94 -3.23 34.49
CA GLU A 134 6.72 -3.35 35.73
C GLU A 134 5.94 -4.15 36.79
N GLU A 135 6.47 -5.32 37.14
CA GLU A 135 5.88 -6.23 38.13
C GLU A 135 6.49 -5.99 39.53
N TYR A 136 5.61 -5.80 40.52
CA TYR A 136 5.95 -5.66 41.93
C TYR A 136 5.53 -6.90 42.70
N LYS A 137 6.35 -7.30 43.67
CA LYS A 137 6.08 -8.44 44.56
C LYS A 137 5.77 -7.96 45.96
N ASP A 138 4.67 -8.45 46.51
CA ASP A 138 4.23 -8.15 47.87
C ASP A 138 4.99 -8.97 48.91
N LYS A 139 4.81 -8.62 50.19
CA LYS A 139 5.39 -9.37 51.33
C LYS A 139 4.91 -10.82 51.38
N GLU A 140 3.68 -11.07 50.91
CA GLU A 140 3.07 -12.40 50.81
C GLU A 140 3.50 -13.16 49.55
N GLY A 141 4.23 -12.48 48.66
CA GLY A 141 4.81 -13.06 47.46
C GLY A 141 3.92 -13.05 46.22
N ASN A 142 2.76 -12.41 46.29
CA ASN A 142 1.89 -12.14 45.14
C ASN A 142 2.54 -11.12 44.19
N ILE A 143 2.35 -11.30 42.88
CA ILE A 143 2.94 -10.44 41.85
C ILE A 143 1.83 -9.62 41.19
N TYR A 144 1.97 -8.29 41.22
CA TYR A 144 1.02 -7.35 40.66
C TYR A 144 1.71 -6.36 39.72
N ASN A 145 0.95 -5.87 38.75
CA ASN A 145 1.39 -4.77 37.92
C ASN A 145 1.46 -3.47 38.74
N LYS A 146 2.40 -2.57 38.41
CA LYS A 146 2.65 -1.32 39.18
C LYS A 146 1.37 -0.56 39.55
N LYS A 147 0.48 -0.38 38.59
CA LYS A 147 -0.76 0.37 38.80
C LYS A 147 -1.66 -0.30 39.84
N THR A 148 -1.87 -1.61 39.69
CA THR A 148 -2.65 -2.44 40.62
C THR A 148 -2.03 -2.44 42.01
N TYR A 149 -0.70 -2.58 42.11
CA TYR A 149 0.02 -2.51 43.37
C TYR A 149 -0.20 -1.16 44.07
N THR A 150 -0.05 -0.04 43.35
CA THR A 150 -0.27 1.29 43.94
C THR A 150 -1.71 1.53 44.38
N ASP A 151 -2.69 0.99 43.66
CA ASP A 151 -4.11 1.12 44.03
C ASP A 151 -4.45 0.24 45.24
N LEU A 152 -3.93 -0.99 45.31
CA LEU A 152 -4.09 -1.87 46.48
C LEU A 152 -3.42 -1.29 47.72
N GLN A 153 -2.22 -0.71 47.56
CA GLN A 153 -1.49 -0.05 48.65
C GLN A 153 -2.24 1.19 49.17
N ARG A 154 -2.88 1.96 48.29
CA ARG A 154 -3.75 3.10 48.69
C ARG A 154 -5.01 2.66 49.43
N GLN A 155 -5.56 1.50 49.08
CA GLN A 155 -6.71 0.91 49.77
C GLN A 155 -6.32 0.21 51.08
N GLY A 156 -5.01 0.01 51.34
CA GLY A 156 -4.51 -0.67 52.53
C GLY A 156 -4.73 -2.19 52.50
N LEU A 157 -4.82 -2.78 51.31
CA LEU A 157 -5.08 -4.21 51.11
C LEU A 157 -3.79 -5.06 51.06
N ILE A 158 -2.61 -4.42 50.94
CA ILE A 158 -1.29 -5.06 50.80
C ILE A 158 -0.18 -4.26 51.51
#